data_AF-A0AAD5WFE4-F1
#
_entry.id   AF-A0AAD5WFE4-F1
#
_cell.length_a   1.000
_cell.length_b   1.000
_cell.length_c   1.000
_cell.angle_alpha   90.00
_cell.angle_beta   90.00
_cell.angle_gamma   90.00
#
_symmetry.space_group_name_H-M   'P 1'
#
loop_
_entity.id
_entity.type
_entity.pdbx_description
1 polymer ?
#
loop_
_entity_poly.entity_id
_entity_poly.type
_entity_poly.pdbx_seq_one_letter_code
_entity_poly.pdbx_strand_id
1 'polypeptide(L)'
;MTIFSAQILIGWTSLILLIYFLDIDPILILQKTFGLIYDISIALLSTTTAFVLYYYNNKVNRAVKRWFKECFRHQIGNSLQHSHDIIGLEGNQLKFNTKEESINYFRQYHVAWS
;
A
#
# COMPACT_ATOMS: atom_id res chain seq x y z
N MET A 1 -12.16 19.29 1.48
CA MET A 1 -11.56 20.64 1.53
C MET A 1 -11.68 21.30 2.89
N THR A 2 -12.85 21.27 3.53
CA THR A 2 -13.09 21.84 4.87
C THR A 2 -12.09 21.38 5.95
N ILE A 3 -11.74 20.10 5.96
CA ILE A 3 -10.77 19.52 6.92
C ILE A 3 -9.37 20.12 6.76
N PHE A 4 -8.92 20.32 5.51
CA PHE A 4 -7.62 20.92 5.22
C PHE A 4 -7.58 22.39 5.63
N SER A 5 -8.64 23.14 5.33
CA SER A 5 -8.78 24.54 5.74
C SER A 5 -8.80 24.70 7.27
N ALA A 6 -9.52 23.83 7.98
CA ALA A 6 -9.56 23.84 9.44
C ALA A 6 -8.19 23.55 10.05
N GLN A 7 -7.47 22.58 9.51
CA GLN A 7 -6.14 22.21 10.00
C GLN A 7 -5.11 23.32 9.80
N ILE A 8 -5.15 24.00 8.66
CA ILE A 8 -4.31 25.18 8.41
C ILE A 8 -4.62 26.28 9.42
N LEU A 9 -5.90 26.59 9.65
CA LEU A 9 -6.29 27.61 10.62
C LEU A 9 -5.80 27.30 12.04
N ILE A 10 -5.94 26.04 12.49
CA ILE A 10 -5.45 25.58 13.80
C ILE A 10 -3.92 25.70 13.91
N GLY A 11 -3.19 25.35 12.84
CA GLY A 11 -1.73 25.51 12.79
C GLY A 11 -1.30 26.98 12.89
N TRP A 12 -1.93 27.86 12.12
CA TRP A 12 -1.57 29.28 12.15
C TRP A 12 -1.97 29.97 13.47
N THR A 13 -3.12 29.62 14.05
CA THR A 13 -3.54 30.20 15.34
C THR A 13 -2.64 29.76 16.49
N SER A 14 -2.20 28.49 16.50
CA SER A 14 -1.24 28.00 17.50
C SER A 14 0.14 28.67 17.38
N LEU A 15 0.61 28.96 16.16
CA LEU A 15 1.85 29.72 15.95
C LEU A 15 1.74 31.16 16.47
N ILE A 16 0.65 31.85 16.17
CA ILE A 16 0.43 33.24 16.64
C ILE A 16 0.40 33.28 18.17
N LEU A 17 -0.30 32.33 18.80
CA LEU A 17 -0.34 32.21 20.25
C LEU A 17 1.05 31.89 20.83
N LEU A 18 1.82 31.00 20.20
CA LEU A 18 3.17 30.71 20.63
C LEU A 18 4.08 31.94 20.60
N ILE A 19 4.03 32.74 19.54
CA ILE A 19 4.81 33.99 19.44
C ILE A 19 4.36 34.99 20.51
N TYR A 20 3.05 35.12 20.73
CA TYR A 20 2.50 35.98 21.79
C TYR A 20 3.02 35.60 23.18
N PHE A 21 2.98 34.31 23.54
CA PHE A 21 3.50 33.81 24.82
C PHE A 21 5.03 33.80 24.89
N LEU A 22 5.74 33.93 23.77
CA LEU A 22 7.19 34.08 23.78
C LEU A 22 7.60 35.53 24.13
N ASP A 23 6.85 36.50 23.64
CA ASP A 23 7.25 37.91 23.63
C ASP A 23 6.61 38.75 24.74
N ILE A 24 5.34 38.48 25.09
CA ILE A 24 4.58 39.33 26.03
C ILE A 24 4.57 38.74 27.45
N ASP A 25 4.17 37.48 27.61
CA ASP A 25 4.09 36.82 28.92
C ASP A 25 4.64 35.37 28.83
N PRO A 26 5.89 35.12 29.25
CA PRO A 26 6.53 33.82 29.12
C PRO A 26 5.98 32.79 30.11
N ILE A 27 4.85 32.18 29.75
CA ILE A 27 4.28 31.03 30.45
C ILE A 27 4.82 29.75 29.79
N LEU A 28 5.85 29.17 30.41
CA LEU A 28 6.59 28.02 29.87
C LEU A 28 5.71 26.81 29.49
N ILE A 29 4.69 26.52 30.30
CA ILE A 29 3.77 25.40 30.06
C ILE A 29 2.98 25.64 28.77
N LEU A 30 2.45 26.84 28.61
CA LEU A 30 1.57 27.20 27.51
C LEU A 30 2.33 27.27 26.18
N GLN A 31 3.55 27.81 26.22
CA GLN A 31 4.48 27.80 25.08
C GLN A 31 4.74 26.38 24.58
N LYS A 32 5.05 25.43 25.48
CA LYS A 32 5.30 24.03 25.10
C LYS A 32 4.06 23.37 24.53
N THR A 33 2.87 23.62 25.09
CA THR A 33 1.63 23.04 24.57
C THR A 33 1.28 23.57 23.18
N PHE A 34 1.41 24.89 22.94
CA PHE A 34 1.11 25.45 21.62
C PHE A 34 2.16 25.06 20.57
N GLY A 35 3.43 24.94 20.97
CA GLY A 35 4.49 24.42 20.10
C GLY A 35 4.21 22.98 19.67
N LEU A 36 3.80 22.12 20.61
CA LEU A 36 3.43 20.74 20.32
C LEU A 36 2.20 20.65 19.40
N ILE A 37 1.18 21.48 19.63
CA ILE A 37 -0.01 21.53 18.76
C ILE A 37 0.37 21.97 17.35
N TYR A 38 1.26 22.95 17.22
CA TYR A 38 1.77 23.42 15.94
C TYR A 38 2.55 22.33 15.20
N ASP A 39 3.48 21.66 15.87
CA ASP A 39 4.29 20.59 15.29
C ASP A 39 3.42 19.42 14.79
N ILE A 40 2.43 19.00 15.59
CA ILE A 40 1.46 17.98 15.18
C ILE A 40 0.64 18.45 13.98
N SER A 41 0.21 19.71 13.98
CA SER A 41 -0.60 20.27 12.88
C SER A 41 0.17 20.30 11.56
N ILE A 42 1.46 20.62 11.60
CA ILE A 42 2.35 20.56 10.42
C ILE A 42 2.58 19.11 9.99
N ALA A 43 2.88 18.21 10.93
CA ALA A 43 3.12 16.81 10.62
C ALA A 43 1.89 16.16 9.96
N LEU A 44 0.68 16.47 10.45
CA LEU A 44 -0.55 16.01 9.81
C LEU A 44 -0.75 16.63 8.43
N LEU A 45 -0.18 17.81 8.11
CA LEU A 45 -0.51 18.54 6.87
C LEU A 45 -0.05 17.76 5.63
N SER A 46 1.14 17.16 5.68
CA SER A 46 1.66 16.31 4.61
C SER A 46 0.75 15.09 4.39
N THR A 47 0.27 14.48 5.48
CA THR A 47 -0.62 13.33 5.47
C THR A 47 -2.00 13.69 4.90
N THR A 48 -2.61 14.76 5.41
CA THR A 48 -3.92 15.25 4.95
C THR A 48 -3.87 15.64 3.46
N THR A 49 -2.77 16.26 3.01
CA THR A 49 -2.58 16.61 1.60
C THR A 49 -2.57 15.36 0.71
N ALA A 50 -1.84 14.32 1.11
CA ALA A 50 -1.81 13.04 0.39
C ALA A 50 -3.21 12.37 0.31
N PHE A 51 -3.97 12.39 1.42
CA PHE A 51 -5.33 11.85 1.45
C PHE A 51 -6.30 12.64 0.57
N VAL A 52 -6.25 13.97 0.59
CA VAL A 52 -7.08 14.82 -0.26
C VAL A 52 -6.75 14.58 -1.74
N LEU A 53 -5.47 14.49 -2.09
CA LEU A 53 -5.05 14.17 -3.46
C LEU A 53 -5.53 12.80 -3.91
N TYR A 54 -5.46 11.79 -3.05
CA TYR A 54 -5.97 10.45 -3.35
C TYR A 54 -7.49 10.45 -3.60
N TYR A 55 -8.26 11.16 -2.78
CA TYR A 55 -9.73 11.17 -2.91
C TYR A 55 -10.23 11.97 -4.10
N TYR A 56 -9.66 13.15 -4.36
CA TYR A 56 -10.15 14.06 -5.39
C TYR A 56 -9.56 13.79 -6.78
N ASN A 57 -8.38 13.14 -6.88
CA ASN A 57 -7.74 12.89 -8.17
C ASN A 57 -7.82 11.41 -8.58
N ASN A 58 -8.77 11.10 -9.47
CA ASN A 58 -8.96 9.76 -10.04
C ASN A 58 -7.72 9.22 -10.78
N LYS A 59 -6.81 10.08 -11.25
CA LYS A 59 -5.55 9.67 -11.87
C LYS A 59 -4.56 9.18 -10.81
N VAL A 60 -4.45 9.90 -9.70
CA VAL A 60 -3.61 9.53 -8.54
C VAL A 60 -4.13 8.26 -7.89
N ASN A 61 -5.45 8.15 -7.66
CA ASN A 61 -6.07 6.94 -7.12
C ASN A 61 -5.75 5.68 -7.96
N ARG A 62 -5.88 5.78 -9.29
CA ARG A 62 -5.54 4.67 -10.19
C ARG A 62 -4.05 4.31 -10.14
N ALA A 63 -3.16 5.29 -10.03
CA ALA A 63 -1.72 5.05 -9.90
C ALA A 63 -1.38 4.36 -8.56
N VAL A 64 -1.95 4.83 -7.46
CA VAL A 64 -1.77 4.24 -6.12
C VAL A 64 -2.29 2.80 -6.09
N LYS A 65 -3.48 2.54 -6.65
CA LYS A 65 -4.03 1.17 -6.74
C LYS A 65 -3.15 0.23 -7.56
N ARG A 66 -2.57 0.71 -8.67
CA ARG A 66 -1.61 -0.09 -9.47
C ARG A 66 -0.36 -0.40 -8.67
N TRP A 67 0.23 0.60 -8.01
CA TRP A 67 1.42 0.41 -7.18
C TRP A 67 1.16 -0.57 -6.02
N PHE A 68 0.03 -0.42 -5.31
CA PHE A 68 -0.38 -1.38 -4.28
C PHE A 68 -0.54 -2.80 -4.83
N LYS A 69 -1.17 -2.95 -6.00
CA LYS A 69 -1.32 -4.26 -6.65
C LYS A 69 0.04 -4.86 -7.02
N GLU A 70 0.99 -4.04 -7.48
CA GLU A 70 2.36 -4.45 -7.79
C GLU A 70 3.09 -4.95 -6.53
N CYS A 71 3.04 -4.18 -5.44
CA CYS A 71 3.66 -4.53 -4.17
C CYS A 71 3.09 -5.82 -3.56
N PHE A 72 1.75 -5.95 -3.52
CA PHE A 72 1.10 -7.16 -3.01
C PHE A 72 1.34 -8.36 -3.92
N ARG A 73 1.40 -8.19 -5.25
CA ARG A 73 1.73 -9.27 -6.17
C ARG A 73 3.17 -9.73 -6.01
N HIS A 74 4.10 -8.83 -5.69
CA HIS A 74 5.49 -9.19 -5.42
C HIS A 74 5.66 -9.89 -4.07
N GLN A 75 4.91 -9.47 -3.05
CA GLN A 75 4.92 -10.08 -1.72
C GLN A 75 4.28 -11.48 -1.72
N ILE A 76 3.14 -11.65 -2.42
CA ILE A 76 2.47 -12.94 -2.59
C ILE A 76 3.27 -13.83 -3.54
N GLY A 77 3.85 -13.29 -4.62
CA GLY A 77 4.70 -14.04 -5.55
C GLY A 77 5.93 -14.63 -4.86
N ASN A 78 6.59 -13.87 -4.00
CA ASN A 78 7.73 -14.36 -3.23
C ASN A 78 7.33 -15.37 -2.13
N SER A 79 6.13 -15.25 -1.54
CA SER A 79 5.65 -16.27 -0.58
C SER A 79 5.14 -17.54 -1.27
N LEU A 80 4.54 -17.43 -2.45
CA LEU A 80 4.09 -18.57 -3.26
C LEU A 80 5.23 -19.26 -4.00
N GLN A 81 6.33 -18.58 -4.29
CA GLN A 81 7.51 -19.22 -4.89
C GLN A 81 8.26 -20.09 -3.87
N HIS A 82 8.19 -19.75 -2.57
CA HIS A 82 8.60 -20.67 -1.51
C HIS A 82 7.59 -21.78 -1.22
N SER A 83 6.31 -21.58 -1.57
CA SER A 83 5.27 -22.62 -1.45
C SER A 83 5.08 -23.47 -2.72
N HIS A 84 5.66 -23.09 -3.86
CA HIS A 84 5.62 -23.86 -5.11
C HIS A 84 6.46 -25.14 -5.03
N ASP A 85 7.36 -25.27 -4.06
CA ASP A 85 8.00 -26.55 -3.73
C ASP A 85 7.02 -27.53 -3.04
N ILE A 86 5.81 -27.07 -2.69
CA ILE A 86 4.75 -27.87 -2.06
C ILE A 86 3.52 -28.01 -3.00
N ILE A 87 3.63 -27.57 -4.25
CA ILE A 87 2.60 -27.79 -5.28
C ILE A 87 2.89 -29.12 -5.96
N GLY A 88 2.48 -30.19 -5.30
CA GLY A 88 2.59 -31.55 -5.84
C GLY A 88 1.66 -32.59 -5.22
N LEU A 89 0.72 -32.20 -4.35
CA LEU A 89 -0.15 -33.16 -3.64
C LEU A 89 -1.65 -33.01 -3.89
N GLU A 90 -2.10 -31.96 -4.58
CA GLU A 90 -3.49 -31.87 -5.02
C GLU A 90 -3.60 -32.23 -6.50
N GLY A 91 -3.73 -33.53 -6.76
CA GLY A 91 -3.89 -34.16 -8.07
C GLY A 91 -5.16 -33.80 -8.82
N ASN A 92 -5.56 -32.53 -8.85
CA ASN A 92 -6.77 -32.03 -9.50
C ASN A 92 -6.49 -31.23 -10.78
N GLN A 93 -5.22 -31.09 -11.21
CA GLN A 93 -4.87 -30.39 -12.46
C GLN A 93 -4.24 -31.27 -13.54
N LEU A 94 -4.12 -32.58 -13.32
CA LEU A 94 -3.78 -33.50 -14.39
C LEU A 94 -5.02 -33.85 -15.22
N LYS A 95 -5.53 -32.87 -15.99
CA LYS A 95 -6.30 -33.19 -17.20
C LYS A 95 -5.32 -33.67 -18.27
N PHE A 96 -4.71 -34.83 -18.05
CA PHE A 96 -4.08 -35.57 -19.12
C PHE A 96 -5.20 -36.04 -20.05
N ASN A 97 -5.15 -35.59 -21.30
CA ASN A 97 -5.97 -36.13 -22.38
C ASN A 97 -5.45 -37.55 -22.67
N THR A 98 -5.83 -38.52 -21.83
CA THR A 98 -5.34 -39.91 -21.79
C THR A 98 -5.45 -40.63 -23.13
N LYS A 99 -6.31 -40.16 -24.03
CA LYS A 99 -6.48 -40.72 -25.37
C LYS A 99 -5.31 -40.39 -26.30
N GLU A 100 -4.73 -39.19 -26.20
CA GLU A 100 -3.59 -38.78 -27.05
C GLU A 100 -2.28 -39.39 -26.54
N GLU A 101 -2.12 -39.45 -25.22
CA GLU A 101 -0.90 -39.97 -24.61
C GLU A 101 -0.79 -41.50 -24.78
N SER A 102 -1.90 -42.23 -24.64
CA SER A 102 -1.92 -43.68 -24.92
C SER A 102 -1.60 -44.01 -26.38
N ILE A 103 -2.04 -43.20 -27.34
CA ILE A 103 -1.69 -43.37 -28.77
C ILE A 103 -0.18 -43.17 -28.98
N ASN A 104 0.42 -42.19 -28.31
CA ASN A 104 1.86 -41.96 -28.40
C ASN A 104 2.68 -43.08 -27.74
N TYR A 105 2.24 -43.62 -26.60
CA TYR A 105 2.87 -44.79 -25.99
C TYR A 105 2.78 -46.02 -26.89
N PHE A 106 1.60 -46.30 -27.47
CA PHE A 106 1.45 -47.43 -28.41
C PHE A 106 2.32 -47.26 -29.67
N ARG A 107 2.44 -46.03 -30.18
CA ARG A 107 3.31 -45.73 -31.33
C ARG A 107 4.78 -45.96 -30.98
N GLN A 108 5.24 -45.51 -29.82
CA GLN A 108 6.63 -45.73 -29.37
C GLN A 108 6.92 -47.23 -29.16
N TYR A 109 5.96 -47.97 -28.59
CA TYR A 109 6.10 -49.41 -28.39
C TYR A 109 6.17 -50.17 -29.72
N HIS A 110 5.37 -49.78 -30.71
CA HIS A 110 5.40 -50.37 -32.05
C HIS A 110 6.72 -50.09 -32.77
N VAL A 111 7.31 -48.90 -32.62
CA VAL A 111 8.62 -48.57 -33.23
C VAL A 111 9.76 -49.34 -32.55
N ALA A 112 9.65 -49.64 -31.26
CA ALA A 112 10.68 -50.41 -30.54
C ALA A 112 10.65 -51.92 -30.84
N TRP A 113 9.55 -52.44 -31.43
CA TRP A 113 9.35 -53.86 -31.73
C TRP A 113 9.27 -54.18 -33.24
N SER A 114 9.43 -53.18 -34.10
CA SER A 114 9.66 -53.33 -35.54
C SER A 114 11.15 -53.25 -35.86
#